data_AF-A0A087UEE9-F1
#
_entry.id   AF-A0A087UEE9-F1
#
_cell.length_a   1.000
_cell.length_b   1.000
_cell.length_c   1.000
_cell.angle_alpha   90.00
_cell.angle_beta   90.00
_cell.angle_gamma   90.00
#
_symmetry.space_group_name_H-M   'P 1'
#
loop_
_entity.id
_entity.type
_entity.pdbx_description
1 polymer ?
#
loop_
_entity_poly.entity_id
_entity_poly.type
_entity_poly.pdbx_seq_one_letter_code
_entity_poly.pdbx_strand_id
1 'polypeptide(L)'
;MNQRTYLGARPTLLDVGKDAVERFIKIRQRDSASRGDRYMLLTFGDPPGNIKAGWKESLATFMTELKNLQSVGMTTLGAALKYAFDLLNINRMQTGIDTYGQGRCPFYLEPSIIIVITDGGKLTTTLGVQEELNLPMHSSVPGSELTKEPFRWNQRLFFLVLRLTGIPPAEREPSSVVTPDNSPVDAMCEVTGGRSYAFISQRMLMQCLESLVQKLQGGVVINFEKIGPDPHPITTKESLIEDKISHKPSSPSVHPNLPNPLNQNGTISPP
;
A
#
# COMPACT_ATOMS: atom_id res chain seq x y z
N MET A 1 -18.29 15.65 6.80
CA MET A 1 -18.28 15.95 5.34
C MET A 1 -19.33 16.96 4.82
N ASN A 2 -20.03 17.75 5.66
CA ASN A 2 -20.93 18.82 5.19
C ASN A 2 -20.22 20.15 4.86
N GLN A 3 -18.91 20.24 5.12
CA GLN A 3 -18.12 21.45 4.84
C GLN A 3 -18.08 21.73 3.34
N ARG A 4 -18.16 23.01 2.96
CA ARG A 4 -18.04 23.48 1.58
C ARG A 4 -16.59 23.77 1.22
N THR A 5 -16.26 23.47 -0.04
CA THR A 5 -14.94 23.70 -0.61
C THR A 5 -14.85 25.06 -1.30
N TYR A 6 -13.62 25.51 -1.60
CA TYR A 6 -13.33 26.74 -2.32
C TYR A 6 -13.69 26.71 -3.83
N LEU A 7 -14.09 25.55 -4.37
CA LEU A 7 -14.38 25.37 -5.79
C LEU A 7 -15.60 26.19 -6.22
N GLY A 8 -15.70 26.55 -7.50
CA GLY A 8 -16.66 27.55 -8.02
C GLY A 8 -18.13 27.33 -7.62
N ALA A 9 -18.62 26.08 -7.67
CA ALA A 9 -19.99 25.73 -7.26
C ALA A 9 -20.18 25.56 -5.74
N ARG A 10 -19.12 25.80 -4.94
CA ARG A 10 -19.01 25.51 -3.50
C ARG A 10 -19.61 24.17 -3.10
N PRO A 11 -19.22 23.06 -3.78
CA PRO A 11 -19.71 21.73 -3.46
C PRO A 11 -19.27 21.34 -2.05
N THR A 12 -20.08 20.49 -1.41
CA THR A 12 -19.70 19.88 -0.13
C THR A 12 -18.56 18.88 -0.34
N LEU A 13 -17.84 18.54 0.73
CA LEU A 13 -16.83 17.47 0.66
C LEU A 13 -17.44 16.13 0.23
N LEU A 14 -18.71 15.87 0.58
CA LEU A 14 -19.43 14.69 0.11
C LEU A 14 -19.64 14.72 -1.40
N ASP A 15 -20.02 15.87 -1.97
CA ASP A 15 -20.20 16.00 -3.42
C ASP A 15 -18.89 15.76 -4.18
N VAL A 16 -17.77 16.26 -3.64
CA VAL A 16 -16.44 15.97 -4.19
C VAL A 16 -16.09 14.48 -4.06
N GLY A 17 -16.45 13.85 -2.94
CA GLY A 17 -16.30 12.40 -2.75
C GLY A 17 -17.11 11.58 -3.76
N LYS A 18 -18.37 11.96 -4.02
CA LYS A 18 -19.22 11.33 -5.05
C LYS A 18 -18.59 11.46 -6.43
N ASP A 19 -18.17 12.66 -6.82
CA ASP A 19 -17.48 12.91 -8.10
C ASP A 19 -16.18 12.10 -8.21
N ALA A 20 -15.41 11.97 -7.12
CA ALA A 20 -14.22 11.13 -7.09
C ALA A 20 -14.53 9.66 -7.36
N VAL A 21 -15.61 9.11 -6.78
CA VAL A 21 -16.06 7.72 -7.04
C VAL A 21 -16.49 7.55 -8.50
N GLU A 22 -17.28 8.49 -9.05
CA GLU A 22 -17.70 8.39 -10.45
C GLU A 22 -16.52 8.42 -11.42
N ARG A 23 -15.54 9.31 -11.17
CA ARG A 23 -14.33 9.40 -11.98
C ARG A 23 -13.45 8.17 -11.83
N PHE A 24 -13.31 7.65 -10.61
CA PHE A 24 -12.57 6.43 -10.34
C PHE A 24 -13.12 5.25 -11.18
N ILE A 25 -14.43 5.05 -11.17
CA ILE A 25 -15.07 3.97 -11.96
C ILE A 25 -14.82 4.18 -13.46
N LYS A 26 -14.96 5.42 -13.96
CA LYS A 26 -14.68 5.75 -15.37
C LYS A 26 -13.23 5.48 -15.77
N ILE A 27 -12.27 5.78 -14.89
CA ILE A 27 -10.84 5.51 -15.14
C ILE A 27 -10.60 3.99 -15.10
N ARG A 28 -11.16 3.27 -14.12
CA ARG A 28 -11.01 1.81 -13.98
C ARG A 28 -11.61 1.06 -15.16
N GLN A 29 -12.73 1.52 -15.70
CA GLN A 29 -13.38 0.93 -16.89
C GLN A 29 -12.54 1.00 -18.17
N ARG A 30 -11.48 1.81 -18.21
CA ARG A 30 -10.51 1.81 -19.32
C ARG A 30 -9.65 0.55 -19.34
N ASP A 31 -9.46 -0.09 -18.19
CA ASP A 31 -8.73 -1.34 -18.06
C ASP A 31 -9.63 -2.53 -18.42
N SER A 32 -9.14 -3.44 -19.27
CA SER A 32 -9.86 -4.65 -19.67
C SER A 32 -10.07 -5.62 -18.51
N ALA A 33 -9.22 -5.58 -17.48
CA ALA A 33 -9.36 -6.38 -16.26
C ALA A 33 -10.57 -5.98 -15.42
N SER A 34 -11.14 -4.78 -15.64
CA SER A 34 -12.27 -4.26 -14.85
C SER A 34 -13.63 -4.90 -15.15
N ARG A 35 -13.74 -5.71 -16.22
CA ARG A 35 -15.02 -6.31 -16.64
C ARG A 35 -15.63 -7.27 -15.61
N GLY A 36 -14.80 -7.83 -14.73
CA GLY A 36 -15.24 -8.71 -13.64
C GLY A 36 -15.45 -8.00 -12.30
N ASP A 37 -15.19 -6.70 -12.21
CA ASP A 37 -15.25 -5.96 -10.95
C ASP A 37 -16.69 -5.87 -10.43
N ARG A 38 -16.85 -6.10 -9.13
CA ARG A 38 -18.11 -5.87 -8.41
C ARG A 38 -17.91 -4.74 -7.42
N TYR A 39 -18.87 -3.83 -7.35
CA TYR A 39 -18.81 -2.64 -6.53
C TYR A 39 -19.80 -2.74 -5.38
N MET A 40 -19.34 -2.49 -4.16
CA MET A 40 -20.20 -2.34 -2.98
C MET A 40 -20.10 -0.91 -2.47
N LEU A 41 -21.21 -0.38 -1.94
CA LEU A 41 -21.27 0.93 -1.32
C LEU A 41 -21.66 0.78 0.14
N LEU A 42 -20.75 1.18 1.02
CA LEU A 42 -20.94 1.18 2.47
C LEU A 42 -20.80 2.60 3.01
N THR A 43 -21.54 2.88 4.08
CA THR A 43 -21.52 4.15 4.82
C THR A 43 -21.12 3.90 6.27
N PHE A 44 -20.87 4.98 7.03
CA PHE A 44 -20.44 4.88 8.44
C PHE A 44 -21.60 4.65 9.41
N GLY A 45 -22.81 4.38 8.90
CA GLY A 45 -23.96 4.04 9.74
C GLY A 45 -23.86 2.65 10.36
N ASP A 46 -24.89 2.29 11.11
CA ASP A 46 -24.99 0.96 11.72
C ASP A 46 -25.66 -0.06 10.77
N PRO A 47 -25.27 -1.35 10.85
CA PRO A 47 -25.95 -2.43 10.15
C PRO A 47 -27.42 -2.59 10.56
N PRO A 48 -28.31 -2.97 9.63
CA PRO A 48 -28.06 -3.27 8.22
C PRO A 48 -28.06 -2.05 7.28
N GLY A 49 -28.44 -0.87 7.78
CA GLY A 49 -28.64 0.33 6.96
C GLY A 49 -27.36 0.96 6.42
N ASN A 50 -26.19 0.49 6.87
CA ASN A 50 -24.88 0.93 6.42
C ASN A 50 -24.55 0.47 4.99
N ILE A 51 -25.09 -0.68 4.55
CA ILE A 51 -24.92 -1.22 3.20
C ILE A 51 -25.95 -0.55 2.29
N LYS A 52 -25.48 0.26 1.34
CA LYS A 52 -26.34 0.93 0.34
C LYS A 52 -26.41 0.13 -0.95
N ALA A 53 -25.28 -0.44 -1.38
CA ALA A 53 -25.23 -1.37 -2.49
C ALA A 53 -24.37 -2.57 -2.10
N GLY A 54 -24.95 -3.78 -2.14
CA GLY A 54 -24.28 -5.02 -1.76
C GLY A 54 -23.62 -5.75 -2.94
N TRP A 55 -23.07 -6.93 -2.65
CA TRP A 55 -22.33 -7.76 -3.63
C TRP A 55 -23.13 -8.19 -4.87
N LYS A 56 -24.45 -8.35 -4.72
CA LYS A 56 -25.35 -8.83 -5.78
C LYS A 56 -25.96 -7.69 -6.60
N GLU A 57 -25.70 -6.44 -6.22
CA GLU A 57 -26.28 -5.27 -6.85
C GLU A 57 -25.57 -4.89 -8.16
N SER A 58 -26.32 -4.26 -9.05
CA SER A 58 -25.78 -3.75 -10.32
C SER A 58 -25.01 -2.44 -10.11
N LEU A 59 -24.13 -2.11 -11.06
CA LEU A 59 -23.49 -0.79 -11.09
C LEU A 59 -24.51 0.36 -11.20
N ALA A 60 -25.67 0.13 -11.82
CA ALA A 60 -26.74 1.12 -11.90
C ALA A 60 -27.37 1.41 -10.53
N THR A 61 -27.62 0.37 -9.73
CA THR A 61 -28.08 0.52 -8.33
C THR A 61 -27.04 1.28 -7.52
N PHE A 62 -25.77 0.87 -7.62
CA PHE A 62 -24.65 1.55 -6.95
C PHE A 62 -24.61 3.05 -7.25
N MET A 63 -24.71 3.44 -8.53
CA MET A 63 -24.66 4.85 -8.94
C MET A 63 -25.89 5.64 -8.47
N THR A 64 -27.05 5.00 -8.39
CA THR A 64 -28.27 5.62 -7.86
C THR A 64 -28.13 5.89 -6.36
N GLU A 65 -27.69 4.89 -5.60
CA GLU A 65 -27.45 5.02 -4.17
C GLU A 65 -26.34 6.02 -3.84
N LEU A 66 -25.27 6.04 -4.64
CA LEU A 66 -24.18 7.03 -4.51
C LEU A 66 -24.70 8.46 -4.63
N LYS A 67 -25.61 8.73 -5.58
CA LYS A 67 -26.21 10.05 -5.76
C LYS A 67 -27.08 10.44 -4.56
N ASN A 68 -27.82 9.48 -4.01
CA ASN A 68 -28.74 9.69 -2.88
C ASN A 68 -28.05 9.76 -1.51
N LEU A 69 -26.73 9.49 -1.42
CA LEU A 69 -26.01 9.59 -0.15
C LEU A 69 -26.14 10.97 0.48
N GLN A 70 -26.35 10.98 1.79
CA GLN A 70 -26.38 12.18 2.62
C GLN A 70 -25.33 12.05 3.73
N SER A 71 -24.64 13.15 4.05
CA SER A 71 -23.66 13.19 5.13
C SER A 71 -24.35 13.45 6.46
N VAL A 72 -24.80 12.38 7.09
CA VAL A 72 -25.45 12.36 8.39
C VAL A 72 -24.72 11.39 9.30
N GLY A 73 -24.61 11.72 10.59
CA GLY A 73 -23.99 10.86 11.60
C GLY A 73 -22.56 11.26 11.98
N MET A 74 -21.92 10.36 12.72
CA MET A 74 -20.57 10.54 13.28
C MET A 74 -19.50 9.84 12.42
N THR A 75 -18.24 10.14 12.70
CA THR A 75 -17.08 9.53 12.02
C THR A 75 -16.63 8.25 12.74
N THR A 76 -17.53 7.26 12.81
CA THR A 76 -17.33 5.92 13.42
C THR A 76 -16.49 5.00 12.53
N LEU A 77 -15.30 5.46 12.14
CA LEU A 77 -14.44 4.80 11.15
C LEU A 77 -14.07 3.36 11.53
N GLY A 78 -13.72 3.11 12.80
CA GLY A 78 -13.35 1.77 13.26
C GLY A 78 -14.49 0.75 13.13
N ALA A 79 -15.71 1.15 13.49
CA ALA A 79 -16.90 0.31 13.34
C ALA A 79 -17.24 0.09 11.85
N ALA A 80 -17.21 1.15 11.04
CA ALA A 80 -17.48 1.07 9.60
C ALA A 80 -16.52 0.11 8.88
N LEU A 81 -15.22 0.19 9.19
CA LEU A 81 -14.21 -0.72 8.64
C LEU A 81 -14.44 -2.16 9.08
N LYS A 82 -14.76 -2.38 10.36
CA LYS A 82 -15.12 -3.71 10.86
C LYS A 82 -16.29 -4.30 10.08
N TYR A 83 -17.36 -3.54 9.88
CA TYR A 83 -18.52 -4.01 9.12
C TYR A 83 -18.17 -4.32 7.66
N ALA A 84 -17.28 -3.54 7.05
CA ALA A 84 -16.78 -3.82 5.70
C ALA A 84 -15.98 -5.12 5.64
N PHE A 85 -15.07 -5.36 6.59
CA PHE A 85 -14.31 -6.60 6.68
C PHE A 85 -15.21 -7.81 6.93
N ASP A 86 -16.16 -7.69 7.87
CA ASP A 86 -17.14 -8.75 8.15
C ASP A 86 -17.95 -9.12 6.91
N LEU A 87 -18.44 -8.12 6.16
CA LEU A 87 -19.18 -8.35 4.91
C LEU A 87 -18.34 -9.07 3.85
N LEU A 88 -17.08 -8.66 3.69
CA LEU A 88 -16.16 -9.36 2.77
C LEU A 88 -15.93 -10.80 3.23
N ASN A 89 -15.67 -11.02 4.51
CA ASN A 89 -15.40 -12.35 5.06
C ASN A 89 -16.61 -13.29 4.94
N ILE A 90 -17.85 -12.79 5.09
CA ILE A 90 -19.06 -13.55 4.82
C ILE A 90 -19.10 -14.03 3.35
N ASN A 91 -18.76 -13.16 2.39
CA ASN A 91 -18.71 -13.55 0.98
C ASN A 91 -17.65 -14.64 0.72
N ARG A 92 -16.47 -14.51 1.35
CA ARG A 92 -15.40 -15.53 1.25
C ARG A 92 -15.83 -16.89 1.78
N MET A 93 -16.60 -16.91 2.86
CA MET A 93 -17.16 -18.15 3.40
C MET A 93 -18.18 -18.77 2.45
N GLN A 94 -19.04 -17.94 1.83
CA GLN A 94 -20.01 -18.42 0.85
C GLN A 94 -19.33 -19.03 -0.38
N THR A 95 -18.20 -18.47 -0.81
CA THR A 95 -17.40 -18.99 -1.93
C THR A 95 -16.46 -20.13 -1.51
N GLY A 96 -16.22 -20.32 -0.21
CA GLY A 96 -15.41 -21.41 0.33
C GLY A 96 -13.91 -21.25 0.08
N ILE A 97 -13.42 -20.03 -0.15
CA ILE A 97 -12.01 -19.79 -0.52
C ILE A 97 -11.03 -19.89 0.65
N ASP A 98 -11.54 -19.85 1.88
CA ASP A 98 -10.72 -20.04 3.07
C ASP A 98 -10.66 -21.52 3.45
N THR A 99 -9.62 -22.19 2.98
CA THR A 99 -9.40 -23.64 3.15
C THR A 99 -8.66 -23.98 4.44
N TYR A 100 -9.24 -23.61 5.58
CA TYR A 100 -8.66 -23.93 6.89
C TYR A 100 -8.41 -25.44 7.02
N GLY A 101 -7.21 -25.82 7.45
CA GLY A 101 -6.79 -27.22 7.57
C GLY A 101 -6.20 -27.86 6.31
N GLN A 102 -6.33 -27.24 5.13
CA GLN A 102 -5.74 -27.74 3.87
C GLN A 102 -4.57 -26.87 3.35
N GLY A 103 -4.14 -25.90 4.15
CA GLY A 103 -3.11 -24.92 3.76
C GLY A 103 -3.71 -23.69 3.07
N ARG A 104 -2.82 -22.79 2.60
CA ARG A 104 -3.19 -21.58 1.86
C ARG A 104 -2.86 -21.76 0.39
N CYS A 105 -3.80 -21.40 -0.49
CA CYS A 105 -3.62 -21.47 -1.94
C CYS A 105 -3.49 -20.05 -2.53
N PRO A 106 -2.27 -19.58 -2.90
CA PRO A 106 -2.08 -18.22 -3.41
C PRO A 106 -2.74 -17.93 -4.76
N PHE A 107 -3.15 -18.96 -5.49
CA PHE A 107 -3.83 -18.84 -6.78
C PHE A 107 -5.36 -18.79 -6.64
N TYR A 108 -5.92 -19.16 -5.47
CA TYR A 108 -7.36 -19.15 -5.23
C TYR A 108 -7.74 -17.90 -4.45
N LEU A 109 -7.85 -16.78 -5.18
CA LEU A 109 -8.04 -15.45 -4.61
C LEU A 109 -9.35 -14.81 -5.05
N GLU A 110 -9.99 -14.15 -4.11
CA GLU A 110 -11.03 -13.16 -4.34
C GLU A 110 -10.50 -11.80 -3.89
N PRO A 111 -9.71 -11.10 -4.72
CA PRO A 111 -9.06 -9.86 -4.32
C PRO A 111 -10.13 -8.82 -3.98
N SER A 112 -10.02 -8.21 -2.81
CA SER A 112 -10.96 -7.20 -2.34
C SER A 112 -10.21 -5.91 -2.01
N ILE A 113 -10.78 -4.78 -2.42
CA ILE A 113 -10.14 -3.49 -2.25
C ILE A 113 -11.15 -2.58 -1.60
N ILE A 114 -10.77 -2.01 -0.46
CA ILE A 114 -11.58 -1.06 0.29
C ILE A 114 -10.98 0.32 0.04
N ILE A 115 -11.79 1.23 -0.50
CA ILE A 115 -11.42 2.64 -0.68
C ILE A 115 -12.26 3.45 0.29
N VAL A 116 -11.62 4.02 1.31
CA VAL A 116 -12.28 4.88 2.29
C VAL A 116 -12.10 6.32 1.88
N ILE A 117 -13.21 7.03 1.71
CA ILE A 117 -13.21 8.46 1.44
C ILE A 117 -13.60 9.17 2.72
N THR A 118 -12.74 10.08 3.21
CA THR A 118 -12.95 10.79 4.47
C THR A 118 -12.47 12.24 4.37
N ASP A 119 -12.99 13.13 5.22
CA ASP A 119 -12.51 14.51 5.33
C ASP A 119 -11.24 14.65 6.20
N GLY A 120 -10.77 13.56 6.81
CA GLY A 120 -9.58 13.57 7.66
C GLY A 120 -9.76 14.38 8.96
N GLY A 121 -11.02 14.67 9.33
CA GLY A 121 -11.34 15.27 10.61
C GLY A 121 -11.06 14.33 11.79
N LYS A 122 -11.35 14.79 13.00
CA LYS A 122 -11.23 13.95 14.19
C LYS A 122 -12.23 12.78 14.12
N LEU A 123 -11.84 11.62 14.65
CA LEU A 123 -12.70 10.45 14.73
C LEU A 123 -13.71 10.64 15.87
N THR A 124 -14.99 10.57 15.58
CA THR A 124 -16.06 10.82 16.55
C THR A 124 -16.91 9.59 16.73
N THR A 125 -17.22 9.29 17.98
CA THR A 125 -18.07 8.19 18.42
C THR A 125 -19.09 8.71 19.42
N THR A 126 -20.09 7.89 19.78
CA THR A 126 -21.05 8.23 20.85
C THR A 126 -20.38 8.52 22.19
N LEU A 127 -19.20 7.94 22.43
CA LEU A 127 -18.41 8.12 23.65
C LEU A 127 -17.51 9.37 23.63
N GLY A 128 -17.40 10.03 22.47
CA GLY A 128 -16.56 11.22 22.30
C GLY A 128 -15.59 11.11 21.13
N VAL A 129 -14.58 11.98 21.17
CA VAL A 129 -13.56 12.10 20.13
C VAL A 129 -12.41 11.15 20.43
N GLN A 130 -12.05 10.31 19.47
CA GLN A 130 -10.94 9.38 19.56
C GLN A 130 -9.76 9.90 18.75
N GLU A 131 -8.55 9.82 19.32
CA GLU A 131 -7.31 10.18 18.64
C GLU A 131 -6.70 9.01 17.85
N GLU A 132 -6.95 7.78 18.32
CA GLU A 132 -6.46 6.56 17.70
C GLU A 132 -7.58 5.79 16.98
N LEU A 133 -7.21 5.15 15.87
CA LEU A 133 -8.10 4.27 15.12
C LEU A 133 -7.93 2.83 15.62
N ASN A 134 -8.83 2.40 16.50
CA ASN A 134 -8.87 1.02 16.98
C ASN A 134 -9.99 0.24 16.29
N LEU A 135 -9.64 -0.85 15.62
CA LEU A 135 -10.60 -1.79 15.05
C LEU A 135 -11.09 -2.74 16.14
N PRO A 136 -12.41 -2.89 16.35
CA PRO A 136 -12.91 -3.91 17.25
C PRO A 136 -12.63 -5.30 16.67
N MET A 137 -11.75 -6.07 17.32
CA MET A 137 -11.28 -7.38 16.83
C MET A 137 -12.31 -8.50 17.01
N HIS A 138 -13.37 -8.29 17.78
CA HIS A 138 -14.43 -9.29 17.99
C HIS A 138 -15.42 -9.28 16.83
N SER A 139 -15.32 -10.25 15.94
CA SER A 139 -16.32 -10.49 14.90
C SER A 139 -17.34 -11.53 15.38
N SER A 140 -18.61 -11.34 15.00
CA SER A 140 -19.67 -12.34 15.20
C SER A 140 -19.82 -13.26 13.98
N VAL A 141 -18.96 -13.10 12.96
CA VAL A 141 -18.99 -13.95 11.76
C VAL A 141 -18.48 -15.35 12.14
N PRO A 142 -19.23 -16.43 11.84
CA PRO A 142 -18.79 -17.78 12.13
C PRO A 142 -17.45 -18.10 11.45
N GLY A 143 -16.53 -18.79 12.12
CA GLY A 143 -15.19 -19.09 11.57
C GLY A 143 -14.20 -17.93 11.69
N SER A 144 -14.61 -16.77 12.23
CA SER A 144 -13.69 -15.67 12.54
C SER A 144 -12.66 -16.06 13.60
N GLU A 145 -12.99 -17.01 14.48
CA GLU A 145 -12.10 -17.58 15.50
C GLU A 145 -10.84 -18.26 14.93
N LEU A 146 -10.87 -18.64 13.64
CA LEU A 146 -9.74 -19.26 12.95
C LEU A 146 -8.72 -18.22 12.42
N THR A 147 -9.01 -16.93 12.60
CA THR A 147 -8.15 -15.82 12.17
C THR A 147 -8.04 -14.75 13.25
N LYS A 148 -6.81 -14.30 13.53
CA LYS A 148 -6.58 -13.26 14.53
C LYS A 148 -6.97 -11.86 14.03
N GLU A 149 -6.68 -11.59 12.76
CA GLU A 149 -6.86 -10.27 12.14
C GLU A 149 -8.22 -10.16 11.44
N PRO A 150 -8.84 -8.96 11.42
CA PRO A 150 -10.13 -8.76 10.76
C PRO A 150 -10.04 -8.81 9.23
N PHE A 151 -8.86 -8.53 8.67
CA PHE A 151 -8.60 -8.53 7.25
C PHE A 151 -7.86 -9.80 6.80
N ARG A 152 -7.85 -10.04 5.48
CA ARG A 152 -7.15 -11.19 4.86
C ARG A 152 -6.00 -10.71 3.96
N TRP A 153 -5.07 -11.61 3.68
CA TRP A 153 -3.86 -11.38 2.87
C TRP A 153 -4.08 -10.85 1.44
N ASN A 154 -5.31 -10.89 0.94
CA ASN A 154 -5.69 -10.40 -0.39
C ASN A 154 -6.72 -9.26 -0.31
N GLN A 155 -6.84 -8.63 0.86
CA GLN A 155 -7.65 -7.43 1.09
C GLN A 155 -6.72 -6.23 1.27
N ARG A 156 -6.94 -5.18 0.48
CA ARG A 156 -6.12 -3.95 0.54
C ARG A 156 -6.98 -2.76 0.92
N LEU A 157 -6.43 -1.88 1.76
CA LEU A 157 -7.10 -0.67 2.22
C LEU A 157 -6.44 0.58 1.68
N PHE A 158 -7.21 1.41 0.99
CA PHE A 158 -6.77 2.70 0.50
C PHE A 158 -7.60 3.81 1.12
N PHE A 159 -6.95 4.90 1.50
CA PHE A 159 -7.62 6.08 2.01
C PHE A 159 -7.50 7.23 1.02
N LEU A 160 -8.61 7.93 0.81
CA LEU A 160 -8.69 9.19 0.10
C LEU A 160 -9.14 10.26 1.10
N VAL A 161 -8.17 11.04 1.57
CA VAL A 161 -8.38 12.09 2.57
C VAL A 161 -8.56 13.43 1.88
N LEU A 162 -9.79 13.94 1.93
CA LEU A 162 -10.22 15.20 1.32
C LEU A 162 -9.81 16.39 2.20
N ARG A 163 -8.61 16.94 1.98
CA ARG A 163 -8.10 18.14 2.67
C ARG A 163 -8.41 19.42 1.90
N LEU A 164 -9.63 19.53 1.36
CA LEU A 164 -10.08 20.70 0.60
C LEU A 164 -10.60 21.78 1.55
N THR A 165 -9.90 22.90 1.62
CA THR A 165 -10.26 24.05 2.46
C THR A 165 -11.33 24.94 1.80
N GLY A 166 -11.93 25.86 2.57
CA GLY A 166 -12.81 26.90 2.01
C GLY A 166 -12.07 28.04 1.34
N ILE A 167 -10.76 28.13 1.55
CA ILE A 167 -9.85 29.12 0.99
C ILE A 167 -9.01 28.41 -0.07
N PRO A 168 -8.80 29.00 -1.26
CA PRO A 168 -7.90 28.43 -2.26
C PRO A 168 -6.50 28.24 -1.66
N PRO A 169 -5.85 27.09 -1.89
CA PRO A 169 -4.46 26.91 -1.49
C PRO A 169 -3.61 28.02 -2.09
N ALA A 170 -2.76 28.67 -1.29
CA ALA A 170 -1.68 29.49 -1.85
C ALA A 170 -0.85 28.59 -2.77
N GLU A 171 -0.52 29.09 -3.98
CA GLU A 171 0.21 28.34 -5.01
C GLU A 171 1.43 27.64 -4.40
N ARG A 172 1.29 26.35 -4.11
CA ARG A 172 2.41 25.49 -3.78
C ARG A 172 2.92 24.93 -5.10
N GLU A 173 4.22 25.03 -5.30
CA GLU A 173 4.98 24.34 -6.34
C GLU A 173 4.44 22.92 -6.58
N PRO A 174 4.28 22.47 -7.84
CA PRO A 174 3.70 21.19 -8.20
C PRO A 174 4.62 20.04 -7.81
N SER A 175 4.78 19.79 -6.52
CA SER A 175 5.33 18.53 -6.05
C SER A 175 4.38 17.42 -6.50
N SER A 176 4.86 16.59 -7.42
CA SER A 176 4.20 15.40 -7.97
C SER A 176 3.95 14.31 -6.93
N VAL A 177 4.39 14.53 -5.69
CA VAL A 177 4.31 13.59 -4.59
C VAL A 177 3.10 13.94 -3.74
N VAL A 178 2.04 13.14 -3.89
CA VAL A 178 0.94 13.11 -2.93
C VAL A 178 1.57 12.85 -1.56
N THR A 179 1.52 13.87 -0.70
CA THR A 179 2.16 13.82 0.61
C THR A 179 1.39 12.83 1.49
N PRO A 180 2.07 11.89 2.15
CA PRO A 180 1.43 11.09 3.20
C PRO A 180 0.93 12.04 4.29
N ASP A 181 -0.29 11.81 4.77
CA ASP A 181 -0.86 12.54 5.90
C ASP A 181 -0.46 11.78 7.15
N ASN A 182 0.10 12.41 8.19
CA ASN A 182 0.40 11.73 9.46
C ASN A 182 -0.90 11.47 10.25
N SER A 183 -1.86 10.82 9.60
CA SER A 183 -3.17 10.46 10.11
C SER A 183 -3.12 9.05 10.70
N PRO A 184 -3.89 8.74 11.75
CA PRO A 184 -3.96 7.38 12.32
C PRO A 184 -4.39 6.30 11.33
N VAL A 185 -4.86 6.68 10.14
CA VAL A 185 -5.27 5.77 9.06
C VAL A 185 -4.09 5.20 8.27
N ASP A 186 -2.93 5.83 8.31
CA ASP A 186 -1.77 5.47 7.49
C ASP A 186 -1.19 4.11 7.90
N ALA A 187 -1.05 3.88 9.21
CA ALA A 187 -0.62 2.60 9.76
C ALA A 187 -1.53 1.43 9.30
N MET A 188 -2.85 1.65 9.26
CA MET A 188 -3.80 0.63 8.82
C MET A 188 -3.67 0.34 7.31
N CYS A 189 -3.42 1.37 6.50
CA CYS A 189 -3.17 1.19 5.07
C CYS A 189 -1.91 0.35 4.84
N GLU A 190 -0.83 0.64 5.56
CA GLU A 190 0.46 -0.05 5.43
C GLU A 190 0.34 -1.54 5.77
N VAL A 191 -0.32 -1.88 6.88
CA VAL A 191 -0.51 -3.28 7.32
C VAL A 191 -1.27 -4.13 6.29
N THR A 192 -2.19 -3.53 5.53
CA THR A 192 -2.94 -4.23 4.47
C THR A 192 -2.27 -4.16 3.09
N GLY A 193 -1.06 -3.60 2.99
CA GLY A 193 -0.34 -3.40 1.73
C GLY A 193 -0.97 -2.35 0.81
N GLY A 194 -1.73 -1.41 1.39
CA GLY A 194 -2.38 -0.30 0.71
C GLY A 194 -1.68 1.04 0.93
N ARG A 195 -2.39 2.16 0.72
CA ARG A 195 -1.84 3.52 0.86
C ARG A 195 -2.92 4.56 1.16
N SER A 196 -2.56 5.53 1.98
CA SER A 196 -3.34 6.75 2.22
C SER A 196 -2.91 7.87 1.27
N TYR A 197 -3.87 8.56 0.68
CA TYR A 197 -3.68 9.69 -0.22
C TYR A 197 -4.41 10.91 0.33
N ALA A 198 -3.67 11.95 0.70
CA ALA A 198 -4.24 13.24 1.05
C ALA A 198 -4.07 14.25 -0.08
N PHE A 199 -5.16 14.92 -0.45
CA PHE A 199 -5.14 15.91 -1.52
C PHE A 199 -5.88 17.18 -1.14
N ILE A 200 -5.30 18.30 -1.54
CA ILE A 200 -5.77 19.66 -1.23
C ILE A 200 -6.36 20.38 -2.46
N SER A 201 -6.31 19.75 -3.64
CA SER A 201 -6.78 20.32 -4.89
C SER A 201 -7.42 19.27 -5.81
N GLN A 202 -8.28 19.72 -6.73
CA GLN A 202 -8.91 18.85 -7.71
C GLN A 202 -7.89 18.21 -8.67
N ARG A 203 -6.78 18.88 -8.97
CA ARG A 203 -5.70 18.32 -9.80
C ARG A 203 -5.02 17.14 -9.09
N MET A 204 -4.69 17.31 -7.81
CA MET A 204 -4.10 16.23 -7.01
C MET A 204 -5.06 15.05 -6.88
N LEU A 205 -6.37 15.29 -6.71
CA LEU A 205 -7.38 14.24 -6.72
C LEU A 205 -7.27 13.37 -7.98
N MET A 206 -7.22 13.98 -9.17
CA MET A 206 -7.11 13.23 -10.42
C MET A 206 -5.83 12.37 -10.47
N GLN A 207 -4.69 12.93 -10.09
CA GLN A 207 -3.42 12.20 -10.03
C GLN A 207 -3.47 11.05 -9.01
N CYS A 208 -4.13 11.25 -7.87
CA CYS A 208 -4.33 10.20 -6.87
C CYS A 208 -5.19 9.06 -7.42
N LEU A 209 -6.28 9.38 -8.13
CA LEU A 209 -7.16 8.37 -8.73
C LEU A 209 -6.43 7.55 -9.81
N GLU A 210 -5.63 8.19 -10.66
CA GLU A 210 -4.81 7.51 -11.66
C GLU A 210 -3.76 6.59 -10.99
N SER A 211 -3.06 7.09 -9.97
CA SER A 211 -2.10 6.30 -9.19
C SER A 211 -2.78 5.13 -8.46
N LEU A 212 -3.97 5.35 -7.92
CA LEU A 212 -4.74 4.33 -7.24
C LEU A 212 -5.06 3.19 -8.18
N VAL A 213 -5.64 3.47 -9.36
CA VAL A 213 -6.02 2.46 -10.36
C VAL A 213 -4.83 1.58 -10.76
N GLN A 214 -3.63 2.16 -10.94
CA GLN A 214 -2.42 1.39 -11.26
C GLN A 214 -2.02 0.39 -10.16
N LYS A 215 -2.36 0.68 -8.89
CA LYS A 215 -2.05 -0.17 -7.74
C LYS A 215 -3.14 -1.20 -7.42
N LEU A 216 -4.29 -1.12 -8.09
CA LEU A 216 -5.40 -2.08 -7.93
C LEU A 216 -5.14 -3.34 -8.74
N GLN A 217 -4.09 -4.07 -8.36
CA GLN A 217 -3.79 -5.37 -8.92
C GLN A 217 -4.22 -6.46 -7.94
N GLY A 218 -4.87 -7.49 -8.46
CA GLY A 218 -5.16 -8.70 -7.70
C GLY A 218 -3.86 -9.38 -7.27
N GLY A 219 -3.75 -9.73 -6.00
CA GLY A 219 -2.56 -10.38 -5.48
C GLY A 219 -2.65 -10.67 -3.99
N VAL A 220 -1.58 -11.27 -3.48
CA VAL A 220 -1.39 -11.53 -2.05
C VAL A 220 -0.37 -10.58 -1.46
N VAL A 221 -0.53 -10.28 -0.18
CA VAL A 221 0.43 -9.54 0.64
C VAL A 221 1.18 -10.56 1.49
N ILE A 222 2.51 -10.52 1.42
CA ILE A 222 3.40 -11.38 2.19
C ILE A 222 4.38 -10.45 2.89
N ASN A 223 4.46 -10.58 4.22
CA ASN A 223 5.43 -9.85 5.02
C ASN A 223 6.76 -10.62 5.03
N PHE A 224 7.85 -9.95 4.71
CA PHE A 224 9.20 -10.50 4.82
C PHE A 224 9.88 -9.87 6.03
N GLU A 225 10.34 -10.70 6.95
CA GLU A 225 11.17 -10.26 8.06
C GLU A 225 12.62 -10.66 7.79
N LYS A 226 13.52 -9.69 7.90
CA LYS A 226 14.95 -9.98 7.79
C LYS A 226 15.43 -10.64 9.07
N ILE A 227 15.90 -11.87 8.95
CA ILE A 227 16.51 -12.59 10.05
C ILE A 227 17.97 -12.86 9.67
N GLY A 228 18.90 -12.42 10.53
CA GLY A 228 20.35 -12.63 10.36
C GLY A 228 21.13 -11.38 9.92
N PRO A 229 22.47 -11.49 9.90
CA PRO A 229 23.35 -10.39 9.51
C PRO A 229 23.20 -10.04 8.03
N ASP A 230 23.46 -8.77 7.71
CA ASP A 230 23.41 -8.25 6.35
C ASP A 230 24.27 -9.07 5.39
N PRO A 231 23.76 -9.42 4.20
CA PRO A 231 24.58 -10.07 3.20
C PRO A 231 25.77 -9.18 2.87
N HIS A 232 26.96 -9.78 2.74
CA HIS A 232 28.16 -9.03 2.38
C HIS A 232 27.94 -8.27 1.05
N PRO A 233 28.34 -6.99 0.98
CA PRO A 233 28.18 -6.21 -0.24
C PRO A 233 28.84 -6.92 -1.41
N ILE A 234 28.09 -7.10 -2.49
CA ILE A 234 28.58 -7.70 -3.73
C ILE A 234 29.53 -6.69 -4.36
N THR A 235 30.83 -6.82 -4.11
CA THR A 235 31.85 -6.08 -4.86
C THR A 235 31.85 -6.64 -6.29
N THR A 236 31.13 -5.98 -7.19
CA THR A 236 31.24 -6.24 -8.63
C THR A 236 32.70 -6.06 -9.03
N LYS A 237 33.39 -7.17 -9.33
CA LYS A 237 34.75 -7.17 -9.87
C LYS A 237 34.73 -6.70 -11.34
N GLU A 238 34.41 -5.44 -11.58
CA GLU A 238 34.56 -4.78 -12.89
C GLU A 238 35.53 -3.59 -12.87
N SER A 239 36.25 -3.36 -11.77
CA SER A 239 37.22 -2.25 -11.65
C SER A 239 38.64 -2.71 -11.27
N LEU A 240 39.16 -3.76 -11.92
CA LEU A 240 40.54 -4.23 -11.70
C LEU A 240 41.34 -4.43 -13.00
N ILE A 241 41.07 -3.66 -14.06
CA ILE A 241 41.88 -3.69 -15.29
C ILE A 241 42.62 -2.37 -15.59
N GLU A 242 42.28 -1.23 -14.98
CA GLU A 242 42.95 0.05 -15.34
C GLU A 242 44.18 0.45 -14.51
N ASP A 243 44.44 -0.13 -13.33
CA ASP A 243 45.55 0.32 -12.45
C ASP A 243 46.86 -0.47 -12.56
N LYS A 244 47.09 -1.20 -13.67
CA LYS A 244 48.36 -1.95 -13.89
C LYS A 244 49.18 -1.51 -15.10
N ILE A 245 49.05 -0.24 -15.54
CA ILE A 245 49.92 0.34 -16.57
C ILE A 245 50.48 1.70 -16.13
N SER A 246 51.05 1.79 -14.93
CA SER A 246 52.07 2.81 -14.67
C SER A 246 52.91 2.42 -13.45
N HIS A 247 54.02 1.72 -13.68
CA HIS A 247 55.32 2.00 -13.05
C HIS A 247 56.33 0.93 -13.51
N LYS A 248 57.28 1.35 -14.36
CA LYS A 248 58.47 0.59 -14.75
C LYS A 248 59.47 0.51 -13.59
N PRO A 249 60.35 -0.50 -13.55
CA PRO A 249 61.18 -0.83 -12.39
C PRO A 249 62.53 -0.12 -12.39
N SER A 250 63.05 0.23 -11.20
CA SER A 250 64.46 0.54 -10.97
C SER A 250 65.18 -0.69 -10.42
N SER A 251 66.35 -0.97 -10.99
CA SER A 251 67.22 -2.12 -10.78
C SER A 251 67.94 -2.13 -9.42
N PRO A 252 68.39 -3.31 -8.93
CA PRO A 252 69.01 -3.47 -7.61
C PRO A 252 70.54 -3.38 -7.65
N SER A 253 71.17 -2.91 -6.57
CA SER A 253 72.62 -2.85 -6.40
C SER A 253 73.10 -3.44 -5.07
N VAL A 254 73.95 -4.46 -5.21
CA VAL A 254 75.18 -4.79 -4.44
C VAL A 254 75.08 -5.61 -3.13
N HIS A 255 75.69 -6.79 -3.25
CA HIS A 255 76.18 -7.81 -2.30
C HIS A 255 76.74 -7.38 -0.93
N PRO A 256 76.84 -8.34 0.01
CA PRO A 256 77.95 -8.42 0.96
C PRO A 256 78.89 -9.62 0.70
N ASN A 257 80.16 -9.38 1.04
CA ASN A 257 81.36 -10.23 0.89
C ASN A 257 81.38 -11.49 1.79
N LEU A 258 81.85 -12.62 1.19
CA LEU A 258 82.87 -13.64 1.60
C LEU A 258 83.18 -13.98 3.09
N PRO A 259 83.89 -15.11 3.42
CA PRO A 259 84.55 -16.12 2.55
C PRO A 259 84.36 -17.63 2.93
N ASN A 260 84.72 -18.48 1.97
CA ASN A 260 85.10 -19.92 2.06
C ASN A 260 86.42 -20.10 2.88
N PRO A 261 86.97 -21.31 3.21
CA PRO A 261 87.20 -22.43 2.27
C PRO A 261 87.31 -23.86 2.86
N LEU A 262 87.80 -24.80 2.01
CA LEU A 262 88.34 -26.17 2.24
C LEU A 262 87.33 -27.29 1.92
N ASN A 263 87.62 -28.33 1.13
CA ASN A 263 88.78 -28.75 0.34
C ASN A 263 88.36 -30.01 -0.48
N GLN A 264 89.20 -30.42 -1.43
CA GLN A 264 89.32 -31.75 -2.08
C GLN A 264 88.58 -32.05 -3.41
N ASN A 265 89.35 -31.80 -4.48
CA ASN A 265 89.90 -32.77 -5.45
C ASN A 265 89.02 -33.70 -6.30
N GLY A 266 89.30 -33.67 -7.63
CA GLY A 266 89.11 -34.76 -8.59
C GLY A 266 88.66 -34.27 -9.98
N THR A 267 89.52 -33.72 -10.86
CA THR A 267 90.18 -34.40 -12.03
C THR A 267 89.31 -35.47 -12.71
N ILE A 268 89.13 -35.62 -14.04
CA ILE A 268 89.78 -35.21 -15.31
C ILE A 268 88.84 -35.77 -16.43
N SER A 269 88.36 -34.95 -17.38
CA SER A 269 88.66 -34.97 -18.85
C SER A 269 87.89 -35.96 -19.75
N PRO A 270 87.75 -35.65 -21.07
CA PRO A 270 86.65 -36.09 -21.93
C PRO A 270 87.07 -37.10 -23.01
N PRO A 271 86.19 -37.39 -23.98
CA PRO A 271 86.46 -37.01 -25.37
C PRO A 271 85.39 -36.10 -25.99
#